data_AF-A0A0N0IU61-F1
#
_entry.id   AF-A0A0N0IU61-F1
#
_cell.length_a   1.000
_cell.length_b   1.000
_cell.length_c   1.000
_cell.angle_alpha   90.00
_cell.angle_beta   90.00
_cell.angle_gamma   90.00
#
_symmetry.space_group_name_H-M   'P 1'
#
loop_
_entity.id
_entity.type
_entity.pdbx_description
1 polymer ?
#
loop_
_entity_poly.entity_id
_entity_poly.type
_entity_poly.pdbx_seq_one_letter_code
_entity_poly.pdbx_strand_id
1 'polypeptide(L)'
;MTTKEIFLLVQEELYAQNVDTEIKEDEIVWTDHYGAENSVSAWQTAVSDNGWAAWWILNDVGNDMVKIWLCKDTVITWHPPLNTIGHPAFGVRLQFFENFLIVRYHDKHRERFFIFNIHTLNKTEIFFMPSKFKSYGNELIVGKNFNNQLLKITTYPDRMEKEEVDEEYMKIRNIKFD
;
A
#
# COMPACT_ATOMS: atom_id res chain seq x y z
N MET A 1 1.75 13.80 -9.60
CA MET A 1 0.67 13.81 -8.61
C MET A 1 1.26 14.06 -7.24
N THR A 2 0.56 14.75 -6.36
CA THR A 2 0.93 15.14 -5.00
C THR A 2 -0.15 14.69 -4.03
N THR A 3 0.17 14.66 -2.74
CA THR A 3 -0.83 14.38 -1.68
C THR A 3 -2.02 15.33 -1.74
N LYS A 4 -1.80 16.61 -2.05
CA LYS A 4 -2.91 17.59 -2.19
C LYS A 4 -3.83 17.22 -3.36
N GLU A 5 -3.26 16.77 -4.48
CA GLU A 5 -4.06 16.30 -5.61
C GLU A 5 -4.83 15.02 -5.26
N ILE A 6 -4.28 14.12 -4.42
CA ILE A 6 -5.03 12.98 -3.89
C ILE A 6 -6.23 13.43 -3.06
N PHE A 7 -6.07 14.41 -2.16
CA PHE A 7 -7.19 14.93 -1.36
C PHE A 7 -8.29 15.55 -2.23
N LEU A 8 -7.91 16.25 -3.30
CA LEU A 8 -8.88 16.79 -4.26
C LEU A 8 -9.63 15.66 -4.99
N LEU A 9 -8.96 14.58 -5.38
CA LEU A 9 -9.62 13.41 -5.98
C LEU A 9 -10.62 12.76 -5.03
N VAL A 10 -10.25 12.61 -3.75
CA VAL A 10 -11.15 12.06 -2.72
C VAL A 10 -12.36 12.98 -2.55
N GLN A 11 -12.14 14.29 -2.46
CA GLN A 11 -13.21 15.27 -2.37
C GLN A 11 -14.16 15.24 -3.58
N GLU A 12 -13.63 15.13 -4.80
CA GLU A 12 -14.44 15.01 -6.02
C GLU A 12 -15.28 13.72 -6.04
N GLU A 13 -14.69 12.58 -5.66
CA GLU A 13 -15.39 11.27 -5.54
C GLU A 13 -16.54 11.33 -4.53
N LEU A 14 -16.33 12.01 -3.38
CA LEU A 14 -17.30 12.13 -2.30
C LEU A 14 -18.39 13.17 -2.61
N TYR A 15 -18.03 14.29 -3.27
CA TYR A 15 -18.98 15.30 -3.69
C TYR A 15 -20.01 14.72 -4.67
N ALA A 16 -19.58 13.86 -5.60
CA ALA A 16 -20.48 13.15 -6.51
C ALA A 16 -21.50 12.23 -5.79
N GLN A 17 -21.23 11.88 -4.52
CA GLN A 17 -22.08 11.06 -3.66
C GLN A 17 -22.87 11.90 -2.64
N ASN A 18 -22.86 13.22 -2.77
CA ASN A 18 -23.43 14.18 -1.80
C ASN A 18 -22.86 14.01 -0.39
N VAL A 19 -21.56 13.74 -0.29
CA VAL A 19 -20.83 13.68 0.98
C VAL A 19 -19.95 14.91 1.11
N ASP A 20 -20.16 15.68 2.17
CA ASP A 20 -19.33 16.83 2.51
C ASP A 20 -17.99 16.39 3.09
N THR A 21 -16.93 17.13 2.77
CA THR A 21 -15.57 16.85 3.21
C THR A 21 -14.92 18.11 3.80
N GLU A 22 -14.03 17.93 4.76
CA GLU A 22 -13.16 19.00 5.25
C GLU A 22 -11.69 18.65 4.94
N ILE A 23 -11.00 19.52 4.20
CA ILE A 23 -9.55 19.43 3.96
C ILE A 23 -8.82 20.31 4.98
N LYS A 24 -8.00 19.67 5.81
CA LYS A 24 -7.07 20.31 6.76
C LYS A 24 -5.67 20.37 6.14
N GLU A 25 -4.68 20.80 6.90
CA GLU A 25 -3.30 20.96 6.40
C GLU A 25 -2.70 19.64 5.89
N ASP A 26 -2.92 18.54 6.61
CA ASP A 26 -2.31 17.24 6.37
C ASP A 26 -3.32 16.08 6.31
N GLU A 27 -4.62 16.36 6.22
CA GLU A 27 -5.67 15.34 6.24
C GLU A 27 -6.93 15.82 5.53
N ILE A 28 -7.68 14.89 4.93
CA ILE A 28 -9.07 15.07 4.53
C ILE A 28 -9.97 14.18 5.39
N VAL A 29 -11.06 14.74 5.93
CA VAL A 29 -12.03 14.04 6.79
C VAL A 29 -13.45 14.17 6.25
N TRP A 30 -14.28 13.16 6.50
CA TRP A 30 -15.72 13.18 6.20
C TRP A 30 -16.48 12.18 7.06
N THR A 31 -17.80 12.37 7.15
CA THR A 31 -18.72 11.40 7.74
C THR A 31 -19.49 10.72 6.62
N ASP A 32 -19.53 9.39 6.61
CA ASP A 32 -20.31 8.67 5.59
C ASP A 32 -21.82 8.68 5.89
N HIS A 33 -22.62 8.14 4.95
CA HIS A 33 -24.08 8.06 5.08
C HIS A 33 -24.55 7.21 6.28
N TYR A 34 -23.66 6.43 6.89
CA TYR A 34 -23.94 5.60 8.06
C TYR A 34 -23.50 6.27 9.38
N GLY A 35 -22.93 7.47 9.31
CA GLY A 35 -22.47 8.23 10.48
C GLY A 35 -21.07 7.87 10.95
N ALA A 36 -20.31 7.07 10.20
CA ALA A 36 -18.93 6.72 10.54
C ALA A 36 -17.96 7.80 10.04
N GLU A 37 -17.00 8.17 10.90
CA GLU A 37 -15.93 9.10 10.53
C GLU A 37 -14.87 8.39 9.69
N ASN A 38 -14.47 9.05 8.62
CA ASN A 38 -13.44 8.58 7.71
C ASN A 38 -12.37 9.66 7.54
N SER A 39 -11.12 9.22 7.36
CA SER A 39 -10.03 10.13 7.06
C SER A 39 -8.96 9.54 6.15
N VAL A 40 -8.25 10.44 5.46
CA VAL A 40 -7.01 10.14 4.74
C VAL A 40 -5.98 11.18 5.14
N SER A 41 -4.97 10.78 5.90
CA SER A 41 -3.86 11.66 6.23
C SER A 41 -2.76 11.62 5.17
N ALA A 42 -1.96 12.68 5.08
CA ALA A 42 -0.91 12.84 4.06
C ALA A 42 0.09 11.67 4.05
N TRP A 43 0.45 11.21 5.24
CA TRP A 43 1.38 10.11 5.46
C TRP A 43 0.82 8.72 5.12
N GLN A 44 -0.47 8.65 4.82
CA GLN A 44 -1.20 7.45 4.39
C GLN A 44 -1.44 7.45 2.87
N THR A 45 -0.81 8.38 2.14
CA THR A 45 -0.83 8.46 0.69
C THR A 45 0.50 8.02 0.10
N ALA A 46 0.46 7.54 -1.14
CA ALA A 46 1.64 7.27 -1.95
C ALA A 46 1.40 7.72 -3.39
N VAL A 47 2.45 8.23 -4.02
CA VAL A 47 2.47 8.58 -5.44
C VAL A 47 3.66 7.91 -6.09
N SER A 48 3.51 7.44 -7.32
CA SER A 48 4.61 6.91 -8.14
C SER A 48 5.01 7.91 -9.22
N ASP A 49 6.25 7.80 -9.68
CA ASP A 49 6.75 8.61 -10.81
C ASP A 49 6.00 8.28 -12.13
N ASN A 50 5.39 7.10 -12.22
CA ASN A 50 4.57 6.67 -13.36
C ASN A 50 3.14 7.22 -13.31
N GLY A 51 2.83 8.10 -12.35
CA GLY A 51 1.52 8.70 -12.20
C GLY A 51 0.50 7.77 -11.54
N TRP A 52 0.91 6.74 -10.81
CA TRP A 52 0.00 6.00 -9.92
C TRP A 52 -0.14 6.72 -8.60
N ALA A 53 -1.28 6.49 -7.95
CA ALA A 53 -1.50 6.95 -6.60
C ALA A 53 -2.21 5.89 -5.77
N ALA A 54 -1.98 5.92 -4.46
CA ALA A 54 -2.72 5.10 -3.52
C ALA A 54 -2.96 5.89 -2.24
N TRP A 55 -4.07 5.62 -1.58
CA TRP A 55 -4.38 6.19 -0.28
C TRP A 55 -5.15 5.19 0.58
N TRP A 56 -4.86 5.22 1.87
CA TRP A 56 -5.59 4.45 2.86
C TRP A 56 -6.68 5.33 3.47
N ILE A 57 -7.90 4.82 3.46
CA ILE A 57 -9.04 5.42 4.13
C ILE A 57 -9.14 4.73 5.49
N LEU A 58 -8.86 5.48 6.55
CA LEU A 58 -9.19 5.07 7.91
C LEU A 58 -10.68 5.24 8.10
N ASN A 59 -11.31 4.27 8.76
CA ASN A 59 -12.72 4.33 9.10
C ASN A 59 -12.86 3.97 10.59
N ASP A 60 -13.51 4.83 11.37
CA ASP A 60 -13.58 4.71 12.82
C ASP A 60 -14.26 3.41 13.32
N VAL A 61 -15.15 2.80 12.52
CA VAL A 61 -15.76 1.50 12.80
C VAL A 61 -14.97 0.29 12.28
N GLY A 62 -13.76 0.52 11.76
CA GLY A 62 -12.82 -0.51 11.31
C GLY A 62 -13.13 -1.07 9.92
N ASN A 63 -13.83 -0.31 9.08
CA ASN A 63 -14.03 -0.65 7.66
C ASN A 63 -12.99 0.03 6.75
N ASP A 64 -11.72 -0.05 7.15
CA ASP A 64 -10.62 0.56 6.40
C ASP A 64 -10.55 0.00 4.97
N MET A 65 -10.02 0.80 4.06
CA MET A 65 -9.75 0.37 2.70
C MET A 65 -8.57 1.12 2.10
N VAL A 66 -7.93 0.49 1.12
CA VAL A 66 -6.91 1.13 0.28
C VAL A 66 -7.49 1.32 -1.12
N LYS A 67 -7.44 2.55 -1.59
CA LYS A 67 -7.74 2.90 -2.98
C LYS A 67 -6.42 2.98 -3.74
N ILE A 68 -6.36 2.35 -4.91
CA ILE A 68 -5.20 2.35 -5.81
C ILE A 68 -5.67 2.88 -7.16
N TRP A 69 -5.19 4.07 -7.53
CA TRP A 69 -5.47 4.73 -8.80
C TRP A 69 -4.38 4.39 -9.81
N LEU A 70 -4.75 3.66 -10.86
CA LEU A 70 -3.82 3.14 -11.88
C LEU A 70 -3.61 4.08 -13.07
N CYS A 71 -4.56 4.99 -13.27
CA CYS A 71 -4.61 6.14 -14.18
C CYS A 71 -6.09 6.43 -14.48
N LYS A 72 -6.39 7.67 -14.87
CA LYS A 72 -7.68 8.29 -15.27
C LYS A 72 -8.99 7.58 -14.86
N ASP A 73 -9.24 6.36 -15.32
CA ASP A 73 -10.54 5.72 -15.22
C ASP A 73 -10.56 4.44 -14.36
N THR A 74 -9.41 4.01 -13.80
CA THR A 74 -9.34 2.76 -13.01
C THR A 74 -8.88 3.02 -11.58
N VAL A 75 -9.80 2.78 -10.65
CA VAL A 75 -9.55 2.74 -9.20
C VAL A 75 -9.82 1.33 -8.69
N ILE A 76 -8.84 0.75 -8.01
CA ILE A 76 -8.99 -0.53 -7.32
C ILE A 76 -9.21 -0.25 -5.85
N THR A 77 -10.20 -0.91 -5.26
CA THR A 77 -10.42 -0.90 -3.81
C THR A 77 -9.95 -2.22 -3.23
N TRP A 78 -9.08 -2.17 -2.24
CA TRP A 78 -8.64 -3.33 -1.47
C TRP A 78 -9.04 -3.16 0.00
N HIS A 79 -9.72 -4.16 0.54
CA HIS A 79 -10.00 -4.23 1.98
C HIS A 79 -8.86 -4.98 2.69
N PRO A 80 -8.06 -4.28 3.52
CA PRO A 80 -7.03 -4.92 4.31
C PRO A 80 -7.68 -5.93 5.27
N PRO A 81 -7.08 -7.12 5.44
CA PRO A 81 -7.56 -8.06 6.45
C PRO A 81 -7.32 -7.48 7.85
N LEU A 82 -8.37 -6.95 8.47
CA LEU A 82 -8.34 -6.47 9.85
C LEU A 82 -8.86 -7.57 10.77
N ASN A 83 -8.08 -7.89 11.80
CA ASN A 83 -8.46 -8.90 12.80
C ASN A 83 -9.31 -8.31 13.94
N THR A 84 -9.84 -7.10 13.78
CA THR A 84 -10.64 -6.39 14.78
C THR A 84 -11.88 -5.77 14.19
N ILE A 85 -13.05 -6.25 14.64
CA ILE A 85 -14.31 -5.52 14.47
C ILE A 85 -14.21 -4.25 15.33
N GLY A 86 -14.53 -3.09 14.75
CA GLY A 86 -14.69 -1.83 15.48
C GLY A 86 -13.39 -1.13 15.90
N HIS A 87 -12.24 -1.47 15.30
CA HIS A 87 -11.01 -0.69 15.47
C HIS A 87 -10.27 -0.55 14.13
N PRO A 88 -9.96 0.69 13.69
CA PRO A 88 -9.17 0.93 12.49
C PRO A 88 -7.73 0.42 12.62
N ALA A 89 -7.05 0.29 11.50
CA ALA A 89 -5.61 0.09 11.52
C ALA A 89 -4.89 1.33 12.07
N PHE A 90 -3.66 1.15 12.54
CA PHE A 90 -2.79 2.25 12.92
C PHE A 90 -1.39 2.10 12.33
N GLY A 91 -0.61 3.18 12.36
CA GLY A 91 0.76 3.17 11.81
C GLY A 91 0.83 2.90 10.31
N VAL A 92 -0.25 3.21 9.58
CA VAL A 92 -0.38 2.96 8.14
C VAL A 92 0.70 3.70 7.35
N ARG A 93 1.35 3.00 6.41
CA ARG A 93 2.27 3.58 5.43
C ARG A 93 2.08 2.91 4.07
N LEU A 94 2.00 3.73 3.03
CA LEU A 94 1.99 3.31 1.64
C LEU A 94 3.26 3.81 0.96
N GLN A 95 3.85 2.99 0.09
CA GLN A 95 5.00 3.40 -0.70
C GLN A 95 5.03 2.65 -2.03
N PHE A 96 5.23 3.38 -3.13
CA PHE A 96 5.54 2.76 -4.41
C PHE A 96 7.04 2.46 -4.51
N PHE A 97 7.35 1.29 -5.06
CA PHE A 97 8.68 0.90 -5.51
C PHE A 97 8.53 0.29 -6.90
N GLU A 98 8.93 1.04 -7.93
CA GLU A 98 8.64 0.70 -9.33
C GLU A 98 7.16 0.29 -9.52
N ASN A 99 6.87 -0.88 -10.07
CA ASN A 99 5.54 -1.46 -10.29
C ASN A 99 4.93 -2.15 -9.06
N PHE A 100 5.49 -1.93 -7.87
CA PHE A 100 4.97 -2.48 -6.63
C PHE A 100 4.44 -1.39 -5.70
N LEU A 101 3.29 -1.66 -5.07
CA LEU A 101 2.82 -0.91 -3.92
C LEU A 101 3.09 -1.73 -2.66
N ILE A 102 3.88 -1.16 -1.76
CA ILE A 102 4.18 -1.70 -0.44
C ILE A 102 3.18 -1.07 0.54
N VAL A 103 2.46 -1.92 1.24
CA VAL A 103 1.47 -1.51 2.24
C VAL A 103 1.88 -2.05 3.60
N ARG A 104 2.07 -1.14 4.55
CA ARG A 104 2.39 -1.44 5.95
C ARG A 104 1.26 -0.91 6.82
N TYR A 105 0.80 -1.72 7.77
CA TYR A 105 -0.11 -1.27 8.81
C TYR A 105 0.02 -2.17 10.04
N HIS A 106 -0.46 -1.71 11.18
CA HIS A 106 -0.67 -2.55 12.35
C HIS A 106 -2.15 -2.90 12.48
N ASP A 107 -2.42 -4.20 12.65
CA ASP A 107 -3.65 -4.66 13.27
C ASP A 107 -3.43 -4.82 14.79
N LYS A 108 -4.46 -5.28 15.51
CA LYS A 108 -4.38 -5.52 16.96
C LYS A 108 -3.25 -6.47 17.39
N HIS A 109 -2.85 -7.40 16.54
CA HIS A 109 -1.95 -8.49 16.90
C HIS A 109 -0.52 -8.24 16.43
N ARG A 110 -0.36 -7.63 15.25
CA ARG A 110 0.95 -7.49 14.63
C ARG A 110 0.99 -6.40 13.58
N GLU A 111 2.21 -6.02 13.28
CA GLU A 111 2.53 -5.34 12.04
C GLU A 111 2.37 -6.27 10.85
N ARG A 112 1.82 -5.76 9.75
CA ARG A 112 1.58 -6.50 8.52
C ARG A 112 2.15 -5.74 7.34
N PHE A 113 2.76 -6.49 6.42
CA PHE A 113 3.37 -5.98 5.22
C PHE A 113 2.80 -6.72 4.01
N PHE A 114 2.20 -5.98 3.08
CA PHE A 114 1.72 -6.50 1.82
C PHE A 114 2.50 -5.87 0.67
N ILE A 115 2.76 -6.68 -0.34
CA ILE A 115 3.35 -6.25 -1.60
C ILE A 115 2.34 -6.55 -2.69
N PHE A 116 1.91 -5.50 -3.38
CA PHE A 116 1.01 -5.55 -4.51
C PHE A 116 1.82 -5.36 -5.78
N ASN A 117 1.62 -6.21 -6.78
CA ASN A 117 2.07 -5.91 -8.12
C ASN A 117 0.97 -5.13 -8.85
N ILE A 118 1.28 -3.92 -9.29
CA ILE A 118 0.32 -2.99 -9.89
C ILE A 118 -0.13 -3.42 -11.29
N HIS A 119 0.67 -4.21 -12.01
CA HIS A 119 0.29 -4.69 -13.34
C HIS A 119 -0.60 -5.94 -13.28
N THR A 120 -0.33 -6.85 -12.36
CA THR A 120 -1.08 -8.12 -12.25
C THR A 120 -2.18 -8.09 -11.19
N LEU A 121 -2.17 -7.07 -10.32
CA LEU A 121 -3.08 -6.89 -9.18
C LEU A 121 -2.99 -7.99 -8.13
N ASN A 122 -1.99 -8.86 -8.27
CA ASN A 122 -1.67 -9.87 -7.29
C ASN A 122 -1.04 -9.22 -6.07
N LYS A 123 -1.25 -9.86 -4.92
CA LYS A 123 -0.66 -9.44 -3.65
C LYS A 123 -0.11 -10.61 -2.88
N THR A 124 0.92 -10.35 -2.07
CA THR A 124 1.41 -11.30 -1.08
C THR A 124 1.72 -10.59 0.24
N GLU A 125 1.47 -11.26 1.36
CA GLU A 125 1.93 -10.83 2.68
C GLU A 125 3.35 -11.34 2.93
N ILE A 126 4.19 -10.51 3.56
CA ILE A 126 5.50 -10.88 4.09
C ILE A 126 5.50 -10.71 5.62
N PHE A 127 6.29 -11.53 6.32
CA PHE A 127 6.24 -11.63 7.78
C PHE A 127 7.47 -11.01 8.48
N PHE A 128 8.16 -10.09 7.81
CA PHE A 128 9.24 -9.32 8.39
C PHE A 128 9.20 -7.89 7.86
N MET A 129 9.73 -6.94 8.62
CA MET A 129 9.88 -5.55 8.19
C MET A 129 11.02 -5.44 7.17
N PRO A 130 10.72 -5.12 5.90
CA PRO A 130 11.73 -4.94 4.88
C PRO A 130 12.45 -3.60 5.07
N SER A 131 13.74 -3.57 4.77
CA SER A 131 14.56 -2.35 4.80
C SER A 131 15.19 -2.02 3.46
N LYS A 132 15.17 -2.95 2.51
CA LYS A 132 15.78 -2.84 1.18
C LYS A 132 14.90 -3.55 0.16
N PHE A 133 14.82 -2.99 -1.04
CA PHE A 133 14.07 -3.54 -2.16
C PHE A 133 14.94 -3.47 -3.41
N LYS A 134 14.84 -4.47 -4.29
CA LYS A 134 15.45 -4.45 -5.61
C LYS A 134 14.61 -5.22 -6.61
N SER A 135 14.26 -4.57 -7.71
CA SER A 135 13.65 -5.23 -8.86
C SER A 135 14.72 -5.92 -9.71
N TYR A 136 14.37 -7.07 -10.28
CA TYR A 136 15.21 -7.75 -11.27
C TYR A 136 14.32 -8.59 -12.19
N GLY A 137 14.01 -8.07 -13.39
CA GLY A 137 13.07 -8.72 -14.29
C GLY A 137 11.66 -8.78 -13.69
N ASN A 138 11.10 -9.98 -13.54
CA ASN A 138 9.80 -10.21 -12.89
C ASN A 138 9.92 -10.49 -11.38
N GLU A 139 11.11 -10.32 -10.80
CA GLU A 139 11.40 -10.58 -9.40
C GLU A 139 11.51 -9.28 -8.61
N LEU A 140 11.01 -9.30 -7.38
CA LEU A 140 11.29 -8.31 -6.35
C LEU A 140 12.06 -9.00 -5.23
N ILE A 141 13.29 -8.56 -4.99
CA ILE A 141 14.10 -8.99 -3.86
C ILE A 141 13.87 -8.03 -2.71
N VAL A 142 13.53 -8.57 -1.56
CA VAL A 142 13.20 -7.84 -0.34
C VAL A 142 14.18 -8.27 0.75
N GLY A 143 14.91 -7.32 1.33
CA GLY A 143 15.96 -7.59 2.31
C GLY A 143 15.72 -6.94 3.66
N LYS A 144 16.21 -7.60 4.72
CA LYS A 144 16.26 -7.07 6.09
C LYS A 144 17.71 -6.87 6.57
N ASN A 145 18.02 -5.66 7.05
CA ASN A 145 19.38 -5.27 7.43
C ASN A 145 19.99 -6.08 8.59
N PHE A 146 19.17 -6.51 9.56
CA PHE A 146 19.69 -7.06 10.82
C PHE A 146 20.14 -8.52 10.76
N ASN A 147 19.62 -9.32 9.81
CA ASN A 147 19.87 -10.76 9.75
C ASN A 147 20.18 -11.25 8.33
N ASN A 148 20.40 -10.35 7.38
CA ASN A 148 20.56 -10.64 5.94
C ASN A 148 19.49 -11.61 5.39
N GLN A 149 18.29 -11.62 5.97
CA GLN A 149 17.19 -12.39 5.39
C GLN A 149 16.79 -11.73 4.08
N LEU A 150 16.85 -12.51 3.01
CA LEU A 150 16.42 -12.10 1.67
C LEU A 150 15.23 -12.95 1.26
N LEU A 151 14.18 -12.28 0.81
CA LEU A 151 13.01 -12.90 0.23
C LEU A 151 12.93 -12.48 -1.23
N LYS A 152 12.94 -13.45 -2.13
CA LYS A 152 12.60 -13.26 -3.53
C LYS A 152 11.08 -13.41 -3.68
N ILE A 153 10.49 -12.48 -4.41
CA ILE A 153 9.09 -12.49 -4.79
C ILE A 153 9.02 -12.51 -6.30
N THR A 154 8.62 -13.65 -6.86
CA THR A 154 8.48 -13.82 -8.31
C THR A 154 7.04 -13.50 -8.72
N THR A 155 6.88 -12.60 -9.69
CA THR A 155 5.57 -12.25 -10.22
C THR A 155 5.26 -13.06 -11.48
N TYR A 156 4.09 -13.69 -11.50
CA TYR A 156 3.45 -14.31 -12.66
C TYR A 156 2.15 -13.55 -12.99
N PRO A 157 1.53 -13.78 -14.16
CA PRO A 157 0.28 -13.11 -14.52
C PRO A 157 -0.85 -13.32 -13.50
N ASP A 158 -0.95 -14.51 -12.90
CA ASP A 158 -2.06 -14.95 -12.04
C ASP A 158 -1.68 -15.09 -10.55
N ARG A 159 -0.40 -15.01 -10.20
CA ARG A 159 0.05 -15.18 -8.82
C ARG A 159 1.39 -14.51 -8.52
N MET A 160 1.72 -14.45 -7.23
CA MET A 160 3.05 -14.13 -6.73
C MET A 160 3.56 -15.29 -5.86
N GLU A 161 4.80 -15.69 -6.09
CA GLU A 161 5.46 -16.75 -5.31
C GLU A 161 6.58 -16.16 -4.46
N LYS A 162 6.77 -16.73 -3.27
CA LYS A 162 7.78 -16.30 -2.30
C LYS A 162 8.81 -17.40 -2.09
N GLU A 163 10.08 -17.05 -2.12
CA GLU A 163 11.19 -17.97 -1.89
C GLU A 163 12.26 -17.25 -1.06
N GLU A 164 12.76 -17.90 0.00
CA GLU A 164 13.95 -17.40 0.70
C GLU A 164 15.18 -17.62 -0.18
N VAL A 165 15.99 -16.58 -0.33
CA VAL A 165 17.24 -16.63 -1.08
C VAL A 165 18.38 -16.14 -0.20
N ASP A 166 19.62 -16.37 -0.62
CA ASP A 166 20.81 -15.96 0.11
C ASP A 166 21.64 -14.95 -0.69
N GLU A 167 22.78 -14.55 -0.14
CA GLU A 167 23.69 -13.64 -0.81
C GLU A 167 24.35 -14.25 -2.06
N GLU A 168 24.49 -15.58 -2.13
CA GLU A 168 25.10 -16.24 -3.28
C GLU A 168 24.20 -16.08 -4.51
N TYR A 169 22.88 -16.19 -4.33
CA TYR A 169 21.88 -15.84 -5.34
C TYR A 169 22.11 -14.43 -5.92
N MET A 170 22.31 -13.44 -5.05
CA MET A 170 22.56 -12.05 -5.45
C MET A 170 23.89 -11.90 -6.18
N LYS A 171 24.95 -12.58 -5.71
CA LYS A 171 26.30 -12.52 -6.29
C LYS A 171 26.35 -13.13 -7.68
N ILE A 172 25.82 -14.34 -7.86
CA ILE A 172 25.81 -15.05 -9.15
C ILE A 172 25.07 -14.25 -10.23
N ARG A 173 24.01 -13.53 -9.84
CA ARG A 173 23.20 -12.71 -10.75
C ARG A 173 23.62 -11.23 -10.81
N ASN A 174 24.69 -10.85 -10.09
CA ASN A 174 25.19 -9.48 -10.00
C ASN A 174 24.10 -8.45 -9.59
N ILE A 175 23.22 -8.84 -8.67
CA ILE A 175 22.17 -7.98 -8.13
C ILE A 175 22.72 -7.23 -6.91
N LYS A 176 22.49 -5.92 -6.87
CA LYS A 176 22.83 -5.05 -5.73
C LYS A 176 21.60 -4.26 -5.31
N PHE A 177 21.36 -4.17 -4.01
CA PHE A 177 20.41 -3.19 -3.47
C PHE A 177 20.93 -1.78 -3.73
N ASP A 178 20.00 -0.86 -3.95
CA ASP A 178 20.30 0.57 -4.09
C ASP A 178 20.67 1.22 -2.75
#